data_AF-A0A4Y2DRV3-F1
#
_entry.id   AF-A0A4Y2DRV3-F1
#
_cell.length_a   1.000
_cell.length_b   1.000
_cell.length_c   1.000
_cell.angle_alpha   90.00
_cell.angle_beta   90.00
_cell.angle_gamma   90.00
#
_symmetry.space_group_name_H-M   'P 1'
#
loop_
_entity.id
_entity.type
_entity.pdbx_description
1 polymer ?
#
loop_
_entity_poly.entity_id
_entity_poly.type
_entity_poly.pdbx_seq_one_letter_code
_entity_poly.pdbx_strand_id
1 'polypeptide(L)'
;MGPKKVSVQKMMSIELKREIIEKNEQGVRVADLARQYGRSTSTICTVLKQKESIKGITPSKGVTIISKLRISLHEKMEKLLMVW
;
A
#
# COMPACT_ATOMS: atom_id res chain seq x y z
N MET A 1 3.14 26.18 14.08
CA MET A 1 2.97 25.16 13.03
C MET A 1 1.50 24.77 12.98
N GLY A 2 0.81 24.97 11.86
CA GLY A 2 -0.62 24.66 11.76
C GLY A 2 -0.91 23.15 11.83
N PRO A 3 -2.15 22.73 12.16
CA PRO A 3 -2.51 21.32 12.19
C PRO A 3 -2.34 20.75 10.78
N LYS A 4 -1.48 19.73 10.64
CA LYS A 4 -1.33 18.98 9.40
C LYS A 4 -2.71 18.38 9.07
N LYS A 5 -3.33 18.82 7.97
CA LYS A 5 -4.49 18.15 7.37
C LYS A 5 -4.08 16.71 7.09
N VAL A 6 -4.51 15.78 7.95
CA VAL A 6 -4.50 14.34 7.65
C VAL A 6 -5.53 14.13 6.56
N SER A 7 -5.12 14.29 5.32
CA SER A 7 -5.91 13.82 4.19
C SER A 7 -6.11 12.33 4.40
N VAL A 8 -7.36 11.88 4.34
CA VAL A 8 -7.70 10.47 4.36
C VAL A 8 -6.95 9.83 3.21
N GLN A 9 -5.82 9.20 3.53
CA GLN A 9 -4.96 8.57 2.53
C GLN A 9 -5.77 7.40 1.98
N LYS A 10 -6.39 7.58 0.81
CA LYS A 10 -7.23 6.57 0.17
C LYS A 10 -6.38 5.31 0.02
N MET A 11 -6.63 4.33 0.89
CA MET A 11 -5.76 3.19 1.11
C MET A 11 -5.64 2.43 -0.21
N MET A 12 -4.41 2.10 -0.58
CA MET A 12 -4.14 1.50 -1.88
C MET A 12 -4.08 -0.01 -1.72
N SER A 13 -4.90 -0.72 -2.50
CA SER A 13 -4.93 -2.18 -2.52
C SER A 13 -3.59 -2.75 -2.99
N ILE A 14 -3.30 -3.98 -2.59
CA ILE A 14 -2.04 -4.66 -2.97
C ILE A 14 -1.98 -4.96 -4.46
N GLU A 15 -3.12 -5.32 -5.06
CA GLU A 15 -3.23 -5.53 -6.50
C GLU A 15 -2.80 -4.29 -7.28
N LEU A 16 -3.31 -3.12 -6.88
CA LEU A 16 -2.99 -1.85 -7.54
C LEU A 16 -1.51 -1.45 -7.34
N LYS A 17 -0.90 -1.80 -6.20
CA LYS A 17 0.55 -1.64 -6.00
C LYS A 17 1.36 -2.54 -6.96
N ARG A 18 0.94 -3.79 -7.16
CA ARG A 18 1.61 -4.73 -8.06
C ARG A 18 1.49 -4.28 -9.52
N GLU A 19 0.30 -3.83 -9.92
CA GLU A 19 0.05 -3.29 -11.27
C GLU A 19 0.94 -2.08 -11.57
N ILE A 20 1.09 -1.14 -10.62
CA ILE A 20 2.00 0.01 -10.78
C ILE A 20 3.45 -0.44 -10.97
N ILE A 21 3.90 -1.46 -10.23
CA ILE A 21 5.26 -2.00 -10.35
C ILE A 21 5.44 -2.64 -11.73
N GLU A 22 4.49 -3.45 -12.20
CA GLU A 22 4.55 -4.09 -13.51
C GLU A 22 4.62 -3.06 -14.65
N LYS A 23 3.75 -2.04 -14.62
CA LYS A 23 3.77 -0.96 -15.63
C LYS A 23 5.08 -0.17 -15.61
N ASN A 24 5.67 0.05 -14.44
CA ASN A 24 6.97 0.69 -14.34
C ASN A 24 8.10 -0.20 -14.89
N GLU A 25 8.04 -1.52 -14.67
CA GLU A 25 8.99 -2.48 -15.26
C GLU A 25 8.86 -2.59 -16.79
N GLN A 26 7.66 -2.33 -17.34
CA GLN A 26 7.41 -2.17 -18.76
C GLN A 26 7.93 -0.83 -19.34
N GLY A 27 8.48 0.06 -18.51
CA GLY A 27 9.10 1.32 -18.94
C GLY A 27 8.17 2.55 -18.91
N VAL A 28 6.98 2.45 -18.33
CA VAL A 28 6.08 3.62 -18.17
C VAL A 28 6.68 4.61 -17.17
N ARG A 29 6.66 5.91 -17.50
CA ARG A 29 7.23 6.95 -16.62
C ARG A 29 6.37 7.13 -15.36
N VAL A 30 7.03 7.46 -14.25
CA VAL A 30 6.37 7.74 -12.95
C VAL A 30 5.32 8.86 -13.04
N ALA A 31 5.55 9.86 -13.89
CA ALA A 31 4.60 10.96 -14.10
C ALA A 31 3.30 10.49 -14.78
N ASP A 32 3.41 9.60 -15.76
CA ASP A 32 2.27 9.02 -16.47
C ASP A 32 1.48 8.09 -15.55
N LEU A 33 2.17 7.29 -14.72
CA LEU A 33 1.54 6.45 -13.69
C LEU A 33 0.79 7.31 -12.66
N ALA A 34 1.40 8.40 -12.20
CA ALA A 34 0.76 9.32 -11.26
C ALA A 34 -0.56 9.89 -11.83
N ARG A 35 -0.54 10.27 -13.11
CA ARG A 35 -1.73 10.78 -13.82
C ARG A 35 -2.78 9.69 -14.05
N GLN A 36 -2.38 8.49 -14.45
CA GLN A 36 -3.28 7.36 -14.73
C GLN A 36 -4.04 6.90 -13.47
N TYR A 37 -3.34 6.78 -12.33
CA TYR A 37 -3.93 6.29 -11.09
C TYR A 37 -4.45 7.41 -10.18
N GLY A 38 -4.39 8.68 -10.62
CA GLY A 38 -4.79 9.84 -9.83
C GLY A 38 -4.04 9.97 -8.50
N ARG A 39 -2.76 9.60 -8.48
CA ARG A 39 -1.92 9.58 -7.28
C ARG A 39 -0.79 10.60 -7.40
N SER A 40 -0.26 11.03 -6.25
CA SER A 40 0.95 11.85 -6.25
C SER A 40 2.15 11.04 -6.75
N THR A 41 3.07 11.71 -7.43
CA THR A 41 4.35 11.11 -7.87
C THR A 41 5.13 10.53 -6.69
N SER A 42 5.09 11.18 -5.51
CA SER A 42 5.68 10.68 -4.27
C SER A 42 5.08 9.34 -3.82
N THR A 43 3.77 9.15 -3.99
CA THR A 43 3.11 7.88 -3.67
C THR A 43 3.59 6.77 -4.59
N ILE A 44 3.65 7.02 -5.91
CA ILE A 44 4.17 6.06 -6.89
C ILE A 44 5.63 5.70 -6.58
N CYS A 45 6.49 6.70 -6.34
CA CYS A 45 7.88 6.47 -5.99
C CYS A 45 8.04 5.63 -4.71
N THR A 46 7.19 5.85 -3.70
CA THR A 46 7.20 5.05 -2.46
C THR A 46 6.86 3.59 -2.73
N VAL A 47 5.88 3.33 -3.61
CA VAL A 47 5.47 1.98 -4.01
C VAL A 47 6.61 1.28 -4.74
N LEU A 48 7.27 1.98 -5.67
CA LEU A 48 8.43 1.45 -6.40
C LEU A 48 9.63 1.18 -5.49
N LYS A 49 9.87 2.04 -4.48
CA LYS A 49 10.92 1.80 -3.47
C LYS A 49 10.65 0.56 -2.63
N GLN A 50 9.37 0.22 -2.41
CA GLN A 50 8.93 -0.95 -1.65
C GLN A 50 8.67 -2.18 -2.54
N LYS A 51 9.08 -2.16 -3.82
CA LYS A 51 8.74 -3.20 -4.80
C LYS A 51 9.14 -4.61 -4.35
N GLU A 52 10.32 -4.78 -3.75
CA GLU A 52 10.81 -6.08 -3.29
C GLU A 52 9.92 -6.66 -2.18
N SER A 53 9.53 -5.82 -1.23
CA SER A 53 8.59 -6.20 -0.18
C SER A 53 7.22 -6.55 -0.74
N ILE A 54 6.73 -5.81 -1.76
CA ILE A 54 5.41 -6.05 -2.36
C ILE A 54 5.39 -7.35 -3.19
N LYS A 55 6.50 -7.68 -3.86
CA LYS A 55 6.66 -8.94 -4.62
C LYS A 55 6.72 -10.17 -3.69
N GLY A 56 7.40 -10.05 -2.54
CA GLY A 56 7.51 -11.14 -1.57
C GLY A 56 6.26 -11.42 -0.73
N ILE A 57 5.25 -10.55 -0.79
CA ILE A 57 4.00 -10.75 -0.05
C ILE A 57 3.02 -11.55 -0.90
N THR A 58 2.67 -12.75 -0.45
CA THR A 58 1.52 -13.52 -0.95
C THR A 58 0.33 -13.25 -0.03
N PRO A 59 -0.64 -12.39 -0.41
CA PRO A 59 -1.79 -12.13 0.44
C PRO A 59 -2.64 -13.40 0.57
N SER A 60 -3.13 -13.67 1.78
CA SER A 60 -4.18 -14.67 1.99
C SER A 60 -5.45 -14.26 1.24
N LYS A 61 -6.24 -15.26 0.83
CA LYS A 61 -7.51 -15.04 0.13
C LYS A 61 -8.37 -14.03 0.90
N GLY A 62 -8.70 -12.90 0.26
CA GLY A 62 -9.52 -11.82 0.83
C GLY A 62 -8.76 -10.61 1.41
N VAL A 63 -7.43 -10.65 1.52
CA VAL A 63 -6.63 -9.51 2.00
C VAL A 63 -6.36 -8.54 0.84
N THR A 64 -7.16 -7.49 0.76
CA THR A 64 -7.03 -6.46 -0.30
C THR A 64 -6.10 -5.32 0.10
N ILE A 65 -5.93 -5.05 1.41
CA ILE A 65 -5.16 -3.90 1.90
C ILE A 65 -4.13 -4.34 2.94
N ILE A 66 -2.86 -4.04 2.67
CA ILE A 66 -1.75 -4.23 3.62
C ILE A 66 -1.31 -2.86 4.05
N SER A 67 -1.88 -2.42 5.17
CA SER A 67 -1.47 -1.21 5.86
C SER A 67 -0.47 -1.59 6.96
N LYS A 68 0.57 -0.77 7.14
CA LYS A 68 1.46 -0.89 8.32
C LYS A 68 0.76 -0.49 9.62
N LEU A 69 -0.44 0.08 9.53
CA LEU A 69 -1.20 0.52 10.70
C LEU A 69 -1.87 -0.70 11.31
N ARG A 70 -1.12 -1.45 12.13
CA ARG A 70 -1.71 -2.31 13.14
C ARG A 70 -2.56 -1.42 14.04
N ILE A 71 -3.87 -1.46 13.83
CA ILE A 71 -4.83 -0.86 14.77
C ILE A 71 -4.88 -1.73 16.03
N SER A 72 -5.14 -1.12 17.19
CA SER A 72 -5.22 -1.82 18.48
C SER A 72 -6.20 -3.00 18.48
N LEU A 73 -7.18 -2.99 17.56
CA LEU A 73 -8.07 -4.10 17.30
C LEU A 73 -7.34 -5.37 16.84
N HIS A 74 -6.33 -5.25 15.97
CA HIS A 74 -5.52 -6.40 15.53
C HIS A 74 -4.75 -6.99 16.71
N GLU A 75 -4.16 -6.16 17.57
CA GLU A 75 -3.41 -6.65 18.73
C GLU A 75 -4.32 -7.39 19.73
N LYS A 76 -5.53 -6.86 19.97
CA LYS A 76 -6.53 -7.54 20.82
C LYS A 76 -6.96 -8.88 20.21
N MET A 77 -7.18 -8.92 18.90
CA MET A 77 -7.53 -10.14 18.17
C MET A 77 -6.38 -11.18 18.22
N GLU A 78 -5.14 -10.76 17.95
CA GLU A 78 -3.94 -11.61 18.03
C GLU A 78 -3.78 -12.21 19.45
N LYS A 79 -3.99 -11.41 20.49
CA LYS A 79 -3.96 -11.89 21.89
C LYS A 79 -5.05 -12.92 22.19
N LEU A 80 -6.28 -12.68 21.74
CA LEU A 80 -7.39 -13.63 21.93
C LEU A 80 -7.14 -14.96 21.20
N LEU A 81 -6.54 -14.90 20.00
CA LEU A 81 -6.20 -16.09 19.21
C LEU A 81 -5.03 -16.89 19.82
N MET A 82 -4.19 -16.29 20.67
CA MET A 82 -3.12 -17.01 21.37
C MET A 82 -3.57 -17.72 22.66
N VAL A 83 -4.81 -17.51 23.10
CA VAL A 83 -5.38 -18.15 24.30
C VAL A 83 -6.12 -19.46 23.96
N TRP A 84 -6.27 -19.78 22.67
CA TRP A 84 -6.82 -21.03 22.15
C TRP A 84 -5.71 -21.89 21.55
#